data_AF-A0A937N356-F1
#
_entry.id   AF-A0A937N356-F1
#
_cell.length_a   1.000
_cell.length_b   1.000
_cell.length_c   1.000
_cell.angle_alpha   90.00
_cell.angle_beta   90.00
_cell.angle_gamma   90.00
#
_symmetry.space_group_name_H-M   'P 1'
#
loop_
_entity.id
_entity.type
_entity.pdbx_description
1 polymer ?
#
loop_
_entity_poly.entity_id
_entity_poly.type
_entity_poly.pdbx_seq_one_letter_code
_entity_poly.pdbx_strand_id
1 'polypeptide(L)'
;MRCFNSFRFRRETVVELTRARARGRTLFFRTSTCSTCHAVGKEGGTIGPDLTTIGAIRPGRDLIESLVLPNATIAQQFETYAIITDEGKAHQGTLARRSTETIVLCDASGAELRVRTDAIEQMAVSQRSLMPDGLLAVLDRAEIRDLLAYLQSLR
;
A
#
# COMPACT_ATOMS: atom_id res chain seq x y z
N MET A 1 29.23 -30.68 -26.79
CA MET A 1 29.29 -29.21 -26.88
C MET A 1 28.03 -28.65 -27.53
N ARG A 2 27.20 -27.89 -26.80
CA ARG A 2 26.22 -26.98 -27.39
C ARG A 2 26.33 -25.64 -26.67
N CYS A 3 27.16 -24.75 -27.20
CA CYS A 3 27.12 -23.33 -26.86
C CYS A 3 25.84 -22.73 -27.47
N PHE A 4 24.68 -22.96 -26.85
CA PHE A 4 23.44 -22.30 -27.22
C PHE A 4 23.35 -20.94 -26.51
N ASN A 5 23.85 -19.91 -27.20
CA ASN A 5 23.26 -18.57 -27.27
C ASN A 5 22.83 -17.87 -25.95
N SER A 6 23.77 -17.67 -25.01
CA SER A 6 23.49 -16.94 -23.74
C SER A 6 23.15 -15.45 -23.90
N PHE A 7 23.38 -14.88 -25.08
CA PHE A 7 23.13 -13.45 -25.36
C PHE A 7 21.69 -13.19 -25.81
N ARG A 8 21.10 -14.13 -26.57
CA ARG A 8 19.71 -14.05 -27.03
C ARG A 8 18.71 -14.31 -25.89
N PHE A 9 19.02 -15.29 -25.02
CA PHE A 9 18.23 -15.59 -23.83
C PHE A 9 18.15 -14.38 -22.87
N ARG A 10 19.28 -13.69 -22.65
CA ARG A 10 19.32 -12.47 -21.80
C ARG A 10 18.48 -11.32 -22.33
N ARG A 11 18.45 -11.09 -23.65
CA ARG A 11 17.63 -10.03 -24.25
C ARG A 11 16.14 -10.34 -24.15
N GLU A 12 15.73 -11.57 -24.39
CA GLU A 12 14.33 -12.01 -24.28
C GLU A 12 13.82 -11.88 -22.82
N THR A 13 14.64 -12.22 -21.82
CA THR A 13 14.29 -12.03 -20.40
C THR A 13 14.13 -10.56 -20.00
N VAL A 14 14.99 -9.66 -20.51
CA VAL A 14 14.89 -8.22 -20.21
C VAL A 14 13.65 -7.60 -20.85
N VAL A 15 13.31 -8.00 -22.08
CA VAL A 15 12.07 -7.55 -22.73
C VAL A 15 10.85 -8.03 -21.94
N GLU A 16 10.82 -9.30 -21.52
CA GLU A 16 9.69 -9.82 -20.75
C GLU A 16 9.57 -9.16 -19.38
N LEU A 17 10.68 -8.91 -18.68
CA LEU A 17 10.66 -8.21 -17.40
C LEU A 17 10.18 -6.75 -17.55
N THR A 18 10.55 -6.09 -18.66
CA THR A 18 10.08 -4.73 -18.96
C THR A 18 8.56 -4.72 -19.21
N ARG A 19 8.05 -5.72 -19.93
CA ARG A 19 6.61 -5.89 -20.14
C ARG A 19 5.87 -6.21 -18.86
N ALA A 20 6.42 -7.09 -18.02
CA ALA A 20 5.87 -7.40 -16.70
C ALA A 20 5.75 -6.15 -15.82
N ARG A 21 6.79 -5.30 -15.77
CA ARG A 21 6.75 -4.01 -15.05
C ARG A 21 5.67 -3.07 -15.60
N ALA A 22 5.51 -2.98 -16.91
CA ALA A 22 4.48 -2.15 -17.52
C ALA A 22 3.06 -2.65 -17.17
N ARG A 23 2.83 -3.96 -17.24
CA ARG A 23 1.56 -4.58 -16.82
C ARG A 23 1.29 -4.37 -15.33
N GLY A 24 2.31 -4.58 -14.49
CA GLY A 24 2.25 -4.32 -13.05
C GLY A 24 1.92 -2.87 -12.71
N ARG A 25 2.47 -1.89 -13.44
CA ARG A 25 2.08 -0.47 -13.30
C ARG A 25 0.60 -0.28 -13.58
N THR A 26 0.08 -0.87 -14.66
CA THR A 26 -1.35 -0.78 -14.97
C THR A 26 -2.21 -1.41 -13.87
N LEU A 27 -1.81 -2.57 -13.35
CA LEU A 27 -2.50 -3.22 -12.24
C LEU A 27 -2.52 -2.34 -10.99
N PHE A 28 -1.40 -1.71 -10.65
CA PHE A 28 -1.29 -0.80 -9.50
C PHE A 28 -2.23 0.41 -9.60
N PHE A 29 -2.26 1.06 -10.76
CA PHE A 29 -2.98 2.32 -10.96
C PHE A 29 -4.44 2.19 -11.39
N ARG A 30 -4.84 1.03 -11.95
CA ARG A 30 -6.17 0.89 -12.57
C ARG A 30 -6.99 -0.28 -12.04
N THR A 31 -6.35 -1.38 -11.67
CA THR A 31 -7.07 -2.62 -11.32
C THR A 31 -7.13 -2.85 -9.81
N SER A 32 -6.05 -2.58 -9.08
CA SER A 32 -5.81 -3.16 -7.75
C SER A 32 -6.05 -2.18 -6.59
N THR A 33 -6.67 -1.02 -6.82
CA THR A 33 -6.91 0.06 -5.83
C THR A 33 -5.68 0.56 -5.07
N CYS A 34 -4.47 0.05 -5.35
CA CYS A 34 -3.24 0.41 -4.63
C CYS A 34 -2.97 1.92 -4.72
N SER A 35 -3.14 2.50 -5.91
CA SER A 35 -2.94 3.92 -6.14
C SER A 35 -3.95 4.82 -5.44
N THR A 36 -5.08 4.29 -4.94
CA THR A 36 -6.03 5.06 -4.13
C THR A 36 -5.37 5.54 -2.84
N CYS A 37 -4.54 4.69 -2.24
CA CYS A 37 -3.90 4.97 -0.96
C CYS A 37 -2.43 5.35 -1.11
N HIS A 38 -1.73 4.82 -2.10
CA HIS A 38 -0.27 4.93 -2.22
C HIS A 38 0.15 5.78 -3.42
N ALA A 39 1.13 6.64 -3.19
CA ALA A 39 1.76 7.44 -4.24
C ALA A 39 2.95 6.69 -4.86
N VAL A 40 3.16 6.93 -6.15
CA VAL A 40 4.41 6.66 -6.86
C VAL A 40 4.75 7.89 -7.70
N GLY A 41 5.84 8.56 -7.35
CA GLY A 41 6.19 9.86 -7.89
C GLY A 41 5.17 10.92 -7.51
N LYS A 42 4.42 11.42 -8.50
CA LYS A 42 3.39 12.45 -8.31
C LYS A 42 1.96 11.91 -8.50
N GLU A 43 1.82 10.61 -8.73
CA GLU A 43 0.53 9.96 -9.00
C GLU A 43 0.13 9.08 -7.81
N GLY A 44 -1.15 9.10 -7.43
CA GLY A 44 -1.72 8.26 -6.37
C GLY A 44 -2.11 9.03 -5.11
N GLY A 45 -2.45 8.29 -4.05
CA GLY A 45 -2.91 8.83 -2.78
C GLY A 45 -1.82 8.94 -1.70
N THR A 46 -2.15 9.62 -0.60
CA THR A 46 -1.24 9.84 0.54
C THR A 46 -1.77 9.23 1.83
N ILE A 47 -2.75 8.33 1.74
CA ILE A 47 -3.34 7.65 2.91
C ILE A 47 -2.35 6.61 3.45
N GLY A 48 -1.65 5.93 2.55
CA GLY A 48 -0.58 4.98 2.85
C GLY A 48 0.81 5.52 2.49
N PRO A 49 1.88 4.77 2.83
CA PRO A 49 3.25 5.14 2.50
C PRO A 49 3.48 5.44 1.02
N ASP A 50 4.36 6.40 0.73
CA ASP A 50 4.90 6.59 -0.60
C ASP A 50 5.71 5.36 -1.03
N LEU A 51 5.42 4.82 -2.21
CA LEU A 51 6.03 3.60 -2.74
C LEU A 51 7.08 3.86 -3.83
N THR A 52 7.41 5.12 -4.12
CA THR A 52 8.30 5.55 -5.22
C THR A 52 9.63 4.82 -5.24
N THR A 53 10.17 4.49 -4.07
CA THR A 53 11.47 3.82 -3.91
C THR A 53 11.36 2.49 -3.15
N ILE A 54 10.14 1.92 -3.05
CA ILE A 54 9.90 0.77 -2.17
C ILE A 54 10.73 -0.46 -2.54
N GLY A 55 11.03 -0.67 -3.83
CA GLY A 55 11.87 -1.76 -4.33
C GLY A 55 13.37 -1.61 -4.03
N ALA A 56 13.81 -0.45 -3.53
CA ALA A 56 15.13 -0.25 -2.94
C ALA A 56 15.14 -0.49 -1.42
N ILE A 57 14.00 -0.25 -0.76
CA ILE A 57 13.86 -0.30 0.70
C ILE A 57 13.47 -1.71 1.19
N ARG A 58 12.61 -2.41 0.44
CA ARG A 58 12.04 -3.71 0.83
C ARG A 58 12.40 -4.81 -0.16
N PRO A 59 12.85 -5.98 0.31
CA PRO A 59 13.05 -7.14 -0.55
C PRO A 59 11.70 -7.69 -1.05
N GLY A 60 11.73 -8.41 -2.17
CA GLY A 60 10.51 -8.93 -2.80
C GLY A 60 9.63 -9.80 -1.89
N ARG A 61 10.23 -10.54 -0.96
CA ARG A 61 9.50 -11.37 0.00
C ARG A 61 8.65 -10.52 0.96
N ASP A 62 9.19 -9.38 1.42
CA ASP A 62 8.50 -8.49 2.35
C ASP A 62 7.39 -7.73 1.61
N LEU A 63 7.63 -7.37 0.34
CA LEU A 63 6.62 -6.76 -0.53
C LEU A 63 5.41 -7.69 -0.72
N ILE A 64 5.63 -8.96 -1.08
CA ILE A 64 4.53 -9.90 -1.28
C ILE A 64 3.81 -10.21 0.03
N GLU A 65 4.53 -10.26 1.16
CA GLU A 65 3.94 -10.40 2.48
C GLU A 65 3.01 -9.22 2.79
N SER A 66 3.43 -7.97 2.56
CA SER A 66 2.57 -6.79 2.77
C SER A 66 1.33 -6.78 1.86
N LEU A 67 1.43 -7.34 0.65
CA LEU A 67 0.28 -7.44 -0.27
C LEU A 67 -0.74 -8.52 0.15
N VAL A 68 -0.25 -9.64 0.70
CA VAL A 68 -1.09 -10.78 1.10
C VAL A 68 -1.63 -10.61 2.52
N LEU A 69 -0.82 -10.03 3.41
CA LEU A 69 -1.06 -9.88 4.83
C LEU A 69 -0.86 -8.41 5.26
N PRO A 70 -1.71 -7.48 4.80
CA PRO A 70 -1.55 -6.04 5.07
C PRO A 70 -1.65 -5.69 6.57
N ASN A 71 -2.21 -6.58 7.38
CA ASN A 71 -2.32 -6.45 8.83
C ASN A 71 -1.12 -7.01 9.60
N ALA A 72 -0.24 -7.80 8.97
CA ALA A 72 0.88 -8.44 9.67
C ALA A 72 1.97 -7.44 10.09
N THR A 73 2.14 -6.37 9.31
CA THR A 73 3.05 -5.27 9.65
C THR A 73 2.48 -3.97 9.11
N ILE A 74 2.08 -3.08 10.01
CA ILE A 74 1.62 -1.75 9.67
C ILE A 74 2.82 -0.81 9.67
N ALA A 75 2.96 -0.02 8.59
CA ALA A 75 4.08 0.91 8.47
C ALA A 75 4.01 1.98 9.57
N GLN A 76 5.17 2.32 10.14
CA GLN A 76 5.28 3.38 11.13
C GLN A 76 4.71 4.69 10.57
N GLN A 77 4.01 5.46 11.39
CA GLN A 77 3.33 6.71 11.00
C GLN A 77 2.06 6.52 10.14
N PHE A 78 1.74 5.28 9.78
CA PHE A 78 0.51 4.90 9.07
C PHE A 78 -0.33 3.94 9.93
N GLU A 79 -0.14 3.98 11.25
CA GLU A 79 -0.98 3.26 12.19
C GLU A 79 -2.42 3.72 12.07
N THR A 80 -3.32 2.76 12.13
CA THR A 80 -4.74 3.03 12.11
C THR A 80 -5.21 3.25 13.54
N TYR A 81 -5.83 4.39 13.81
CA TYR A 81 -6.42 4.71 15.10
C TYR A 81 -7.91 4.45 15.07
N ALA A 82 -8.42 3.83 16.12
CA ALA A 82 -9.85 3.73 16.41
C ALA A 82 -10.19 4.69 17.55
N ILE A 83 -11.21 5.52 17.33
CA ILE A 83 -11.74 6.46 18.32
C ILE A 83 -13.20 6.13 18.58
N ILE A 84 -13.57 6.06 19.85
CA ILE A 84 -14.96 6.03 20.31
C ILE A 84 -15.22 7.35 21.02
N THR A 85 -16.26 8.06 20.59
CA THR A 85 -16.70 9.31 21.24
C THR A 85 -17.61 9.00 22.42
N ASP A 86 -17.76 9.96 23.33
CA ASP A 86 -18.75 9.92 24.42
C ASP A 86 -20.20 9.74 23.94
N GLU A 87 -20.53 10.18 22.72
CA GLU A 87 -21.79 9.91 22.03
C GLU A 87 -21.91 8.48 21.46
N GLY A 88 -20.91 7.61 21.68
CA GLY A 88 -20.86 6.24 21.17
C GLY A 88 -20.51 6.12 19.67
N LYS A 89 -20.04 7.18 19.01
CA LYS A 89 -19.65 7.13 17.59
C LYS A 89 -18.26 6.52 17.45
N ALA A 90 -18.12 5.59 16.52
CA ALA A 90 -16.85 4.99 16.16
C ALA A 90 -16.25 5.67 14.91
N HIS A 91 -14.99 6.09 15.02
CA HIS A 91 -14.20 6.62 13.92
C HIS A 91 -12.92 5.81 13.76
N GLN A 92 -12.46 5.64 12.52
CA GLN A 92 -11.22 4.93 12.22
C GLN A 92 -10.46 5.62 11.08
N GLY A 93 -9.15 5.74 11.23
CA GLY A 93 -8.30 6.35 10.20
C GLY A 93 -6.83 6.46 10.60
N THR A 94 -5.97 6.88 9.66
CA THR A 94 -4.58 7.24 9.96
C THR A 94 -4.52 8.62 10.60
N LEU A 95 -3.56 8.84 11.49
CA LEU A 95 -3.44 10.12 12.18
C LEU A 95 -2.85 11.19 11.25
N ALA A 96 -3.69 12.06 10.72
CA ALA A 96 -3.27 13.17 9.86
C ALA A 96 -2.72 14.35 10.66
N ARG A 97 -3.38 14.68 11.78
CA ARG A 97 -2.95 15.78 12.67
C ARG A 97 -3.43 15.55 14.10
N ARG A 98 -2.62 15.98 15.06
CA ARG A 98 -2.98 16.00 16.48
C ARG A 98 -2.62 17.35 17.09
N SER A 99 -3.56 17.97 17.79
CA SER A 99 -3.35 19.11 18.68
C SER A 99 -3.95 18.82 20.05
N THR A 100 -3.85 19.78 20.98
CA THR A 100 -4.45 19.68 22.31
C THR A 100 -5.99 19.61 22.27
N GLU A 101 -6.60 20.23 21.26
CA GLU A 101 -8.06 20.37 21.14
C GLU A 101 -8.70 19.43 20.11
N THR A 102 -7.93 18.94 19.13
CA THR A 102 -8.49 18.18 18.01
C THR A 102 -7.55 17.10 17.52
N ILE A 103 -8.13 15.95 17.19
CA ILE A 103 -7.51 14.89 16.40
C ILE A 103 -8.16 14.88 15.02
N VAL A 104 -7.32 14.82 13.99
CA VAL A 104 -7.76 14.66 12.60
C VAL A 104 -7.27 13.30 12.12
N LEU A 105 -8.23 12.44 11.77
CA LEU A 105 -7.97 11.17 11.13
C LEU A 105 -8.22 11.31 9.62
N CYS A 106 -7.49 10.56 8.80
CA CYS A 106 -7.81 10.33 7.40
C CYS A 106 -8.37 8.90 7.27
N ASP A 107 -9.60 8.75 6.82
CA ASP A 107 -10.22 7.44 6.67
C ASP A 107 -9.80 6.73 5.37
N ALA A 108 -10.27 5.50 5.16
CA ALA A 108 -9.94 4.71 3.97
C ALA A 108 -10.47 5.32 2.65
N SER A 109 -11.42 6.25 2.70
CA SER A 109 -11.91 6.99 1.54
C SER A 109 -11.06 8.22 1.22
N GLY A 110 -10.14 8.60 2.12
CA GLY A 110 -9.35 9.82 2.05
C GLY A 110 -10.03 11.04 2.69
N ALA A 111 -11.17 10.84 3.37
CA ALA A 111 -11.87 11.92 4.04
C ALA A 111 -11.22 12.25 5.39
N GLU A 112 -11.14 13.55 5.72
CA GLU A 112 -10.69 13.99 7.03
C GLU A 112 -11.84 13.94 8.05
N LEU A 113 -11.66 13.13 9.09
CA LEU A 113 -12.54 13.07 10.25
C LEU A 113 -11.92 13.91 11.38
N ARG A 114 -12.58 15.00 11.76
CA ARG A 114 -12.17 15.85 12.89
C ARG A 114 -12.94 15.45 14.14
N VAL A 115 -12.22 15.05 15.19
CA VAL A 115 -12.78 14.71 16.49
C VAL A 115 -12.17 15.63 17.55
N ARG A 116 -12.99 16.30 18.36
CA ARG A 116 -12.49 17.09 19.49
C ARG A 116 -11.93 16.16 20.55
N THR A 117 -10.82 16.54 21.17
CA THR A 117 -10.16 15.70 22.18
C THR A 117 -11.00 15.49 23.44
N ASP A 118 -11.85 16.45 23.79
CA ASP A 118 -12.76 16.39 24.95
C ASP A 118 -13.99 15.50 24.74
N ALA A 119 -14.31 15.15 23.50
CA ALA A 119 -15.41 14.26 23.14
C ALA A 119 -14.95 12.79 22.97
N ILE A 120 -13.66 12.49 23.23
CA ILE A 120 -13.10 11.14 23.06
C ILE A 120 -13.26 10.37 24.36
N GLU A 121 -14.05 9.30 24.33
CA GLU A 121 -14.15 8.33 25.41
C GLU A 121 -12.95 7.36 25.37
N GLN A 122 -12.62 6.86 24.18
CA GLN A 122 -11.52 5.91 23.98
C GLN A 122 -10.78 6.19 22.67
N MET A 123 -9.45 6.07 22.71
CA MET A 123 -8.60 6.07 21.53
C MET A 123 -7.56 4.97 21.65
N ALA A 124 -7.43 4.14 20.63
CA ALA A 124 -6.46 3.06 20.59
C ALA A 124 -5.87 2.88 19.19
N VAL A 125 -4.64 2.35 19.13
CA VAL A 125 -4.07 1.85 17.87
C VAL A 125 -4.76 0.53 17.54
N SER A 126 -5.32 0.45 16.34
CA SER A 126 -5.97 -0.74 15.80
C SER A 126 -4.94 -1.76 15.35
N GLN A 127 -5.26 -3.05 15.55
CA GLN A 127 -4.53 -4.17 14.96
C GLN A 127 -4.89 -4.39 13.48
N ARG A 128 -5.83 -3.59 12.94
CA ARG A 128 -6.29 -3.65 11.56
C ARG A 128 -5.81 -2.41 10.82
N SER A 129 -5.10 -2.63 9.73
CA SER A 129 -4.64 -1.62 8.77
C SER A 129 -5.81 -1.00 8.01
N LEU A 130 -5.63 0.24 7.53
CA LEU A 130 -6.50 0.81 6.49
C LEU A 130 -6.28 0.17 5.11
N MET A 131 -5.14 -0.50 4.88
CA MET A 131 -4.93 -1.29 3.68
C MET A 131 -5.84 -2.53 3.72
N PRO A 132 -6.81 -2.68 2.80
CA PRO A 132 -7.80 -3.76 2.89
C PRO A 132 -7.18 -5.15 2.73
N ASP A 133 -7.75 -6.15 3.42
CA ASP A 133 -7.47 -7.55 3.12
C ASP A 133 -8.03 -7.95 1.73
N GLY A 134 -7.44 -8.98 1.12
CA GLY A 134 -8.00 -9.56 -0.11
C GLY A 134 -7.79 -8.74 -1.38
N LEU A 135 -6.91 -7.74 -1.38
CA LEU A 135 -6.58 -6.92 -2.56
C LEU A 135 -6.15 -7.73 -3.78
N LEU A 136 -5.51 -8.88 -3.56
CA LEU A 136 -5.05 -9.76 -4.64
C LEU A 136 -6.13 -10.72 -5.15
N ALA A 137 -7.31 -10.78 -4.53
CA ALA A 137 -8.35 -11.75 -4.91
C ALA A 137 -8.89 -11.55 -6.33
N VAL A 138 -8.75 -10.33 -6.87
CA VAL A 138 -9.15 -9.98 -8.24
C VAL A 138 -8.05 -10.26 -9.26
N LEU A 139 -6.86 -10.70 -8.84
CA LEU A 139 -5.69 -10.90 -9.68
C LEU A 139 -5.33 -12.38 -9.79
N ASP A 140 -4.92 -12.80 -10.98
CA ASP A 140 -4.33 -14.12 -11.16
C ASP A 140 -2.84 -14.17 -10.75
N ARG A 141 -2.25 -15.37 -10.77
CA ARG A 141 -0.83 -15.56 -10.38
C ARG A 141 0.15 -14.79 -11.27
N ALA A 142 -0.14 -14.64 -12.57
CA ALA A 142 0.71 -13.90 -13.49
C ALA A 142 0.62 -12.40 -13.22
N GLU A 143 -0.57 -11.89 -12.95
CA GLU A 143 -0.83 -10.50 -12.58
C GLU A 143 -0.16 -10.13 -11.26
N ILE A 144 -0.25 -10.98 -10.23
CA ILE A 144 0.44 -10.76 -8.95
C ILE A 144 1.96 -10.69 -9.16
N ARG A 145 2.53 -11.57 -9.99
CA ARG A 145 3.96 -11.54 -10.33
C ARG A 145 4.33 -10.25 -11.04
N ASP A 146 3.50 -9.80 -11.97
CA ASP A 146 3.77 -8.59 -12.75
C ASP A 146 3.65 -7.33 -11.86
N LEU A 147 2.68 -7.29 -10.94
CA LEU A 147 2.56 -6.26 -9.90
C LEU A 147 3.81 -6.24 -9.00
N LEU A 148 4.26 -7.39 -8.52
CA LEU A 148 5.48 -7.50 -7.72
C LEU A 148 6.72 -7.03 -8.51
N ALA A 149 6.83 -7.42 -9.78
CA ALA A 149 7.94 -6.99 -10.65
C ALA A 149 7.96 -5.47 -10.84
N TYR A 150 6.78 -4.83 -10.91
CA TYR A 150 6.66 -3.37 -10.93
C TYR A 150 7.14 -2.76 -9.60
N LEU A 151 6.63 -3.20 -8.45
CA LEU A 151 7.04 -2.67 -7.14
C LEU A 151 8.54 -2.82 -6.88
N GLN A 152 9.14 -3.96 -7.26
CA GLN A 152 10.58 -4.19 -7.16
C GLN A 152 11.41 -3.28 -8.06
N SER A 153 10.81 -2.72 -9.11
CA SER A 153 11.48 -1.81 -10.05
C SER A 153 11.49 -0.35 -9.58
N LEU A 154 10.67 -0.01 -8.57
CA LEU A 154 10.60 1.32 -7.96
C LEU A 154 11.82 1.53 -7.05
N ARG A 155 12.79 2.33 -7.51
CA ARG A 155 14.09 2.54 -6.85
C ARG A 155 14.57 3.98 -7.01
#